data_AF-A0A7K0LE09-F1
#
_entry.id   AF-A0A7K0LE09-F1
#
_cell.length_a   1.000
_cell.length_b   1.000
_cell.length_c   1.000
_cell.angle_alpha   90.00
_cell.angle_beta   90.00
_cell.angle_gamma   90.00
#
_symmetry.space_group_name_H-M   'P 1'
#
loop_
_entity.id
_entity.type
_entity.pdbx_description
1 polymer ?
#
loop_
_entity_poly.entity_id
_entity_poly.type
_entity_poly.pdbx_seq_one_letter_code
_entity_poly.pdbx_strand_id
1 'polypeptide(L)'
;MTDHTESNPGPQSTSRFTKVVRRELRSFTELFAVSGIAFSIPILNLLSKNSSVFSVYKATRLDVLAIALLAVFVLPLLAWGIEAWAGLLLPKIRRYIHAFFIGVALGIYALQFMKHALSPSPTVLIVAGVASGLAAALLRLRSQTFASFIAALAFAPALLAIWFIFFSNAYAVTKQVSFDDTKIAVSSPHRIALIALDELPIGSLLDSTGHVDKELFPNFAALEQSSTFYRNMSTVAPITQWAIPALLTGQYPEESRLPFTSDHPESIFRLLSSTYRMNA
;
A
#
# COMPACT_ATOMS: atom_id res chain seq x y z
N MET A 1 -59.85 -49.58 -18.47
CA MET A 1 -59.09 -49.27 -17.24
C MET A 1 -57.61 -49.22 -17.64
N THR A 2 -57.21 -48.14 -18.32
CA THR A 2 -56.35 -47.06 -17.78
C THR A 2 -54.90 -47.50 -17.59
N ASP A 3 -54.16 -47.35 -18.68
CA ASP A 3 -52.70 -47.31 -18.78
C ASP A 3 -52.22 -45.94 -18.29
N HIS A 4 -51.41 -45.91 -17.23
CA HIS A 4 -50.76 -44.71 -16.73
C HIS A 4 -49.25 -44.93 -16.78
N THR A 5 -48.64 -44.44 -17.85
CA THR A 5 -47.19 -44.26 -17.95
C THR A 5 -46.80 -43.00 -17.17
N GLU A 6 -46.28 -43.19 -15.95
CA GLU A 6 -45.57 -42.13 -15.22
C GLU A 6 -44.24 -41.83 -15.91
N SER A 7 -44.17 -40.68 -16.58
CA SER A 7 -42.92 -40.10 -17.07
C SER A 7 -42.12 -39.53 -15.89
N ASN A 8 -41.10 -40.25 -15.44
CA ASN A 8 -40.15 -39.79 -14.43
C ASN A 8 -39.16 -38.75 -15.02
N PRO A 9 -39.13 -37.48 -14.59
CA PRO A 9 -38.18 -36.50 -15.09
C PRO A 9 -36.80 -36.70 -14.43
N GLY A 10 -35.88 -37.32 -15.17
CA GLY A 10 -34.52 -37.62 -14.71
C GLY A 10 -33.58 -36.40 -14.48
N PRO A 11 -32.36 -36.65 -13.96
CA PRO A 11 -31.44 -35.69 -13.30
C PRO A 11 -30.68 -34.73 -14.23
N GLN A 12 -31.30 -34.21 -15.30
CA GLN A 12 -30.60 -33.38 -16.28
C GLN A 12 -30.28 -31.95 -15.78
N SER A 13 -31.09 -31.42 -14.86
CA SER A 13 -30.98 -30.04 -14.33
C SER A 13 -29.69 -29.79 -13.54
N THR A 14 -29.28 -30.75 -12.69
CA THR A 14 -28.12 -30.61 -11.79
C THR A 14 -26.78 -30.58 -12.55
N SER A 15 -26.69 -31.27 -13.70
CA SER A 15 -25.47 -31.34 -14.52
C SER A 15 -25.16 -30.04 -15.29
N ARG A 16 -26.18 -29.25 -15.62
CA ARG A 16 -26.03 -28.01 -16.38
C ARG A 16 -25.60 -26.86 -15.47
N PHE A 17 -26.18 -26.79 -14.27
CA PHE A 17 -25.85 -25.80 -13.26
C PHE A 17 -24.38 -25.90 -12.81
N THR A 18 -23.91 -27.12 -12.51
CA THR A 18 -22.52 -27.38 -12.10
C THR A 18 -21.49 -26.98 -13.17
N LYS A 19 -21.80 -27.18 -14.46
CA LYS A 19 -20.92 -26.75 -15.57
C LYS A 19 -20.83 -25.22 -15.68
N VAL A 20 -21.95 -24.51 -15.47
CA VAL A 20 -21.97 -23.04 -15.49
C VAL A 20 -21.18 -22.48 -14.32
N VAL A 21 -21.43 -22.95 -13.09
CA VAL A 21 -20.70 -22.51 -11.89
C VAL A 21 -19.20 -22.74 -12.04
N ARG A 22 -18.79 -23.93 -12.51
CA ARG A 22 -17.36 -24.23 -12.73
C ARG A 22 -16.70 -23.31 -13.76
N ARG A 23 -17.44 -22.92 -14.80
CA ARG A 23 -16.96 -21.97 -15.80
C ARG A 23 -16.80 -20.57 -15.22
N GLU A 24 -17.79 -20.09 -14.47
CA GLU A 24 -17.73 -18.77 -13.84
C GLU A 24 -16.60 -18.67 -12.82
N LEU A 25 -16.48 -19.66 -11.93
CA LEU A 25 -15.41 -19.72 -10.94
C LEU A 25 -14.04 -19.67 -11.62
N ARG A 26 -13.85 -20.46 -12.68
CA ARG A 26 -12.58 -20.45 -13.42
C ARG A 26 -12.30 -19.10 -14.07
N SER A 27 -13.30 -18.49 -14.71
CA SER A 27 -13.15 -17.17 -15.34
C SER A 27 -12.73 -16.12 -14.31
N PHE A 28 -13.42 -16.11 -13.17
CA PHE A 28 -13.10 -15.23 -12.06
C PHE A 28 -11.70 -15.49 -11.51
N THR A 29 -11.31 -16.74 -11.28
CA THR A 29 -9.96 -17.09 -10.79
C THR A 29 -8.86 -16.59 -11.73
N GLU A 30 -9.04 -16.74 -13.04
CA GLU A 30 -8.06 -16.25 -14.02
C GLU A 30 -7.97 -14.72 -14.03
N LEU A 31 -9.11 -14.02 -13.97
CA LEU A 31 -9.16 -12.56 -13.88
C LEU A 31 -8.58 -12.03 -12.56
N PHE A 32 -8.87 -12.71 -11.45
CA PHE A 32 -8.31 -12.43 -10.14
C PHE A 32 -6.78 -12.56 -10.14
N ALA A 33 -6.24 -13.62 -10.73
CA ALA A 33 -4.81 -13.84 -10.85
C ALA A 33 -4.12 -12.70 -11.62
N VAL A 34 -4.57 -12.41 -12.84
CA VAL A 34 -3.90 -11.40 -13.68
C VAL A 34 -4.11 -9.98 -13.17
N SER A 35 -5.29 -9.66 -12.64
CA SER A 35 -5.57 -8.34 -12.07
C SER A 35 -4.75 -8.12 -10.81
N GLY A 36 -4.63 -9.17 -9.99
CA GLY A 36 -3.81 -9.13 -8.80
C GLY A 36 -2.35 -8.86 -9.12
N ILE A 37 -1.77 -9.58 -10.08
CA ILE A 37 -0.37 -9.41 -10.48
C ILE A 37 -0.11 -8.03 -11.08
N ALA A 38 -0.97 -7.58 -12.00
CA ALA A 38 -0.75 -6.35 -12.75
C ALA A 38 -1.07 -5.08 -11.94
N PHE A 39 -1.97 -5.16 -10.96
CA PHE A 39 -2.49 -3.99 -10.23
C PHE A 39 -2.46 -4.14 -8.71
N SER A 40 -3.08 -5.17 -8.15
CA SER A 40 -3.23 -5.27 -6.68
C SER A 40 -1.89 -5.40 -5.97
N ILE A 41 -0.94 -6.17 -6.52
CA ILE A 41 0.40 -6.33 -5.97
C ILE A 41 1.14 -4.97 -5.91
N PRO A 42 1.27 -4.21 -7.01
CA PRO A 42 1.84 -2.87 -6.96
C PRO A 42 1.15 -1.92 -5.98
N ILE A 43 -0.19 -1.90 -5.96
CA ILE A 43 -0.98 -1.01 -5.10
C ILE A 43 -0.74 -1.31 -3.62
N LEU A 44 -0.86 -2.58 -3.22
CA LEU A 44 -0.65 -2.98 -1.83
C LEU A 44 0.80 -2.75 -1.39
N ASN A 45 1.78 -3.00 -2.26
CA ASN A 45 3.19 -2.71 -1.96
C ASN A 45 3.43 -1.21 -1.77
N LEU A 46 2.81 -0.37 -2.60
CA LEU A 46 2.91 1.08 -2.48
C LEU A 46 2.28 1.57 -1.17
N LEU A 47 1.10 1.09 -0.82
CA LEU A 47 0.41 1.43 0.43
C LEU A 47 1.17 0.94 1.67
N SER A 48 1.79 -0.24 1.59
CA SER A 48 2.61 -0.80 2.68
C SER A 48 3.83 0.07 2.97
N LYS A 49 4.51 0.54 1.91
CA LYS A 49 5.67 1.45 2.02
C LYS A 49 5.28 2.87 2.48
N ASN A 50 4.05 3.30 2.23
CA ASN A 50 3.56 4.64 2.57
C ASN A 50 2.48 4.58 3.68
N SER A 51 2.70 3.79 4.73
CA SER A 51 1.66 3.56 5.74
C SER A 51 1.34 4.77 6.64
N SER A 52 2.13 5.85 6.56
CA SER A 52 1.83 7.16 7.17
C SER A 52 0.46 7.69 6.79
N VAL A 53 0.00 7.40 5.56
CA VAL A 53 -1.34 7.78 5.09
C VAL A 53 -2.44 7.24 6.02
N PHE A 54 -2.31 6.00 6.52
CA PHE A 54 -3.30 5.43 7.44
C PHE A 54 -3.32 6.14 8.79
N SER A 55 -2.18 6.63 9.27
CA SER A 55 -2.11 7.39 10.52
C SER A 55 -2.71 8.78 10.38
N VAL A 56 -2.36 9.49 9.29
CA VAL A 56 -2.85 10.85 9.00
C VAL A 56 -4.38 10.90 8.92
N TYR A 57 -4.99 9.91 8.26
CA TYR A 57 -6.44 9.81 8.14
C TYR A 57 -7.11 9.08 9.31
N LYS A 58 -6.37 8.74 10.39
CA LYS A 58 -6.87 7.97 11.54
C LYS A 58 -7.62 6.70 11.12
N ALA A 59 -7.08 6.01 10.10
CA ALA A 59 -7.68 4.83 9.54
C ALA A 59 -7.75 3.71 10.58
N THR A 60 -8.92 3.10 10.67
CA THR A 60 -9.19 1.96 11.56
C THR A 60 -8.73 0.65 10.91
N ARG A 61 -8.74 -0.44 11.69
CA ARG A 61 -8.48 -1.80 11.17
C ARG A 61 -9.46 -2.18 10.05
N LEU A 62 -10.70 -1.72 10.14
CA LEU A 62 -11.71 -1.98 9.12
C LEU A 62 -11.41 -1.21 7.83
N ASP A 63 -10.84 -0.01 7.92
CA ASP A 63 -10.45 0.77 6.74
C ASP A 63 -9.28 0.11 6.01
N VAL A 64 -8.27 -0.36 6.74
CA VAL A 64 -7.14 -1.10 6.16
C VAL A 64 -7.62 -2.39 5.49
N LEU A 65 -8.53 -3.13 6.14
CA LEU A 65 -9.14 -4.32 5.56
C LEU A 65 -9.97 -4.00 4.31
N ALA A 66 -10.81 -2.96 4.37
CA ALA A 66 -11.65 -2.54 3.26
C ALA A 66 -10.80 -2.11 2.06
N ILE A 67 -9.74 -1.33 2.27
CA ILE A 67 -8.81 -0.92 1.22
C ILE A 67 -8.11 -2.12 0.60
N ALA A 68 -7.65 -3.08 1.42
CA ALA A 68 -7.02 -4.30 0.92
C ALA A 68 -7.99 -5.14 0.06
N LEU A 69 -9.23 -5.31 0.53
CA LEU A 69 -10.27 -6.02 -0.22
C LEU A 69 -10.63 -5.27 -1.50
N LEU A 70 -10.78 -3.95 -1.46
CA LEU A 70 -11.07 -3.14 -2.65
C LEU A 70 -9.95 -3.25 -3.68
N ALA A 71 -8.69 -3.13 -3.26
CA ALA A 71 -7.53 -3.23 -4.14
C ALA A 71 -7.43 -4.59 -4.84
N VAL A 72 -7.89 -5.66 -4.19
CA VAL A 72 -7.78 -7.04 -4.68
C VAL A 72 -9.01 -7.48 -5.49
N PHE A 73 -10.22 -7.06 -5.09
CA PHE A 73 -11.46 -7.58 -5.66
C PHE A 73 -12.15 -6.67 -6.66
N VAL A 74 -11.98 -5.33 -6.60
CA VAL A 74 -12.72 -4.39 -7.46
C VAL A 74 -12.49 -4.69 -8.93
N LEU A 75 -11.22 -4.74 -9.36
CA LEU A 75 -10.88 -4.93 -10.77
C LEU A 75 -11.33 -6.30 -11.32
N PRO A 76 -11.05 -7.45 -10.68
CA PRO A 76 -11.50 -8.73 -11.20
C PRO A 76 -13.02 -8.89 -11.15
N LEU A 77 -13.72 -8.32 -10.16
CA LEU A 77 -15.18 -8.34 -10.13
C LEU A 77 -15.79 -7.50 -11.26
N LEU A 78 -15.23 -6.32 -11.54
CA LEU A 78 -15.68 -5.49 -12.66
C LEU A 78 -15.43 -6.19 -14.00
N ALA A 79 -14.23 -6.74 -14.20
CA ALA A 79 -13.90 -7.46 -15.44
C ALA A 79 -14.79 -8.70 -15.63
N TRP A 80 -15.01 -9.47 -14.55
CA TRP A 80 -15.92 -10.62 -14.57
C TRP A 80 -17.37 -10.20 -14.82
N GLY A 81 -17.84 -9.12 -14.19
CA GLY A 81 -19.18 -8.59 -14.39
C GLY A 81 -19.42 -8.14 -15.83
N ILE A 82 -18.45 -7.46 -16.45
CA ILE A 82 -18.49 -7.07 -17.87
C ILE A 82 -18.53 -8.31 -18.76
N GLU A 83 -17.68 -9.31 -18.50
CA GLU A 83 -17.65 -10.56 -19.26
C GLU A 83 -18.98 -11.33 -19.14
N ALA A 84 -19.51 -11.45 -17.92
CA ALA A 84 -20.76 -12.14 -17.64
C ALA A 84 -21.93 -11.45 -18.34
N TRP A 85 -22.02 -10.12 -18.22
CA TRP A 85 -23.05 -9.32 -18.87
C TRP A 85 -22.97 -9.40 -20.40
N ALA A 86 -21.79 -9.23 -20.99
CA ALA A 86 -21.59 -9.39 -22.43
C ALA A 86 -21.88 -10.83 -22.89
N GLY A 87 -21.64 -11.83 -22.03
CA GLY A 87 -21.95 -13.23 -22.29
C GLY A 87 -23.44 -13.56 -22.33
N LEU A 88 -24.26 -12.80 -21.60
CA LEU A 88 -25.72 -12.91 -21.66
C LEU A 88 -26.25 -12.39 -23.00
N LEU A 89 -25.68 -11.30 -23.51
CA LEU A 89 -26.08 -10.68 -24.78
C LEU A 89 -25.49 -11.40 -26.00
N LEU A 90 -24.20 -11.72 -25.95
CA LEU A 90 -23.41 -12.21 -27.08
C LEU A 90 -22.48 -13.37 -26.65
N PRO A 91 -23.01 -14.60 -26.52
CA PRO A 91 -22.26 -15.76 -26.02
C PRO A 91 -20.99 -16.08 -26.82
N LYS A 92 -20.99 -15.76 -28.12
CA LYS A 92 -19.86 -15.98 -29.04
C LYS A 92 -18.68 -15.05 -28.75
N ILE A 93 -18.94 -13.83 -28.23
CA ILE A 93 -17.91 -12.80 -28.02
C ILE A 93 -17.25 -12.94 -26.65
N ARG A 94 -17.95 -13.52 -25.66
CA ARG A 94 -17.48 -13.69 -24.28
C ARG A 94 -16.04 -14.20 -24.17
N ARG A 95 -15.68 -15.23 -24.95
CA ARG A 95 -14.34 -15.82 -24.92
C ARG A 95 -13.24 -14.83 -25.36
N TYR A 96 -13.57 -13.93 -26.29
CA TYR A 96 -12.65 -12.91 -26.80
C TYR A 96 -12.52 -11.74 -25.83
N ILE A 97 -13.62 -11.35 -25.16
CA ILE A 97 -13.58 -10.36 -24.06
C ILE A 97 -12.69 -10.86 -22.92
N HIS A 98 -12.86 -12.11 -22.51
CA HIS A 98 -12.02 -12.72 -21.49
C HIS A 98 -10.55 -12.71 -21.91
N ALA A 99 -10.23 -13.19 -23.12
CA ALA A 99 -8.86 -13.20 -23.64
C ALA A 99 -8.28 -11.78 -23.77
N PHE A 100 -9.10 -10.79 -24.10
CA PHE A 100 -8.72 -9.38 -24.13
C PHE A 100 -8.31 -8.89 -22.74
N PHE A 101 -9.11 -9.15 -21.69
CA PHE A 101 -8.74 -8.75 -20.32
C PHE A 101 -7.45 -9.41 -19.85
N ILE A 102 -7.28 -10.71 -20.13
CA ILE A 102 -6.03 -11.44 -19.84
C ILE A 102 -4.84 -10.79 -20.57
N GLY A 103 -5.01 -10.48 -21.86
CA GLY A 103 -3.99 -9.85 -22.68
C GLY A 103 -3.61 -8.44 -22.18
N VAL A 104 -4.59 -7.60 -21.86
CA VAL A 104 -4.36 -6.25 -21.33
C VAL A 104 -3.61 -6.31 -20.00
N ALA A 105 -4.06 -7.14 -19.05
CA ALA A 105 -3.42 -7.24 -17.75
C ALA A 105 -1.97 -7.74 -17.84
N LEU A 106 -1.73 -8.81 -18.63
CA LEU A 106 -0.37 -9.35 -18.79
C LEU A 106 0.53 -8.45 -19.65
N GLY A 107 -0.02 -7.71 -20.62
CA GLY A 107 0.71 -6.69 -21.37
C GLY A 107 1.15 -5.54 -20.48
N ILE A 108 0.27 -5.04 -19.60
CA ILE A 108 0.60 -4.01 -18.60
C ILE A 108 1.67 -4.51 -17.63
N TYR A 109 1.57 -5.76 -17.18
CA TYR A 109 2.58 -6.35 -16.32
C TYR A 109 3.95 -6.44 -17.02
N ALA A 110 3.99 -6.90 -18.27
CA ALA A 110 5.22 -6.97 -19.07
C ALA A 110 5.84 -5.58 -19.27
N LEU A 111 5.02 -4.55 -19.54
CA LEU A 111 5.46 -3.16 -19.62
C LEU A 111 6.14 -2.68 -18.34
N GLN A 112 5.52 -2.94 -17.19
CA GLN A 112 6.08 -2.55 -15.88
C GLN A 112 7.43 -3.25 -15.63
N PHE A 113 7.51 -4.55 -15.90
CA PHE A 113 8.73 -5.33 -15.75
C PHE A 113 9.86 -4.80 -16.64
N MET A 114 9.59 -4.60 -17.94
CA MET A 114 10.60 -4.11 -18.89
C MET A 114 11.11 -2.72 -18.56
N LYS A 115 10.22 -1.81 -18.13
CA LYS A 115 10.59 -0.46 -17.73
C LYS A 115 11.58 -0.49 -16.56
N HIS A 116 11.39 -1.38 -15.59
CA HIS A 116 12.25 -1.46 -14.42
C HIS A 116 13.58 -2.17 -14.71
N ALA A 117 13.57 -3.17 -15.61
CA ALA A 117 14.73 -4.02 -15.84
C ALA A 117 15.68 -3.55 -16.94
N LEU A 118 15.18 -2.90 -18.01
CA LEU A 118 15.98 -2.63 -19.21
C LEU A 118 16.10 -1.14 -19.59
N SER A 119 15.40 -0.23 -18.91
CA SER A 119 15.30 1.20 -19.27
C SER A 119 15.15 1.50 -20.78
N PRO A 120 14.28 0.78 -21.53
CA PRO A 120 14.19 0.94 -22.99
C PRO A 120 13.45 2.22 -23.39
N SER A 121 13.54 2.59 -24.67
CA SER A 121 12.81 3.74 -25.20
C SER A 121 11.28 3.57 -25.08
N PRO A 122 10.51 4.67 -24.98
CA PRO A 122 9.05 4.60 -24.85
C PRO A 122 8.35 3.83 -25.98
N THR A 123 8.85 3.94 -27.21
CA THR A 123 8.33 3.20 -28.37
C THR A 123 8.54 1.69 -28.24
N VAL A 124 9.72 1.26 -27.79
CA VAL A 124 10.01 -0.17 -27.57
C VAL A 124 9.11 -0.73 -26.46
N LEU A 125 8.86 0.04 -25.39
CA LEU A 125 7.91 -0.37 -24.36
C LEU A 125 6.53 -0.62 -24.96
N ILE A 126 5.94 0.38 -25.63
CA ILE A 126 4.58 0.26 -26.19
C ILE A 126 4.46 -0.96 -27.10
N VAL A 127 5.40 -1.14 -28.03
CA VAL A 127 5.38 -2.26 -28.97
C VAL A 127 5.49 -3.59 -28.24
N ALA A 128 6.40 -3.74 -27.28
CA ALA A 128 6.57 -4.97 -26.52
C ALA A 128 5.36 -5.28 -25.62
N GLY A 129 4.74 -4.26 -25.01
CA GLY A 129 3.52 -4.39 -24.23
C GLY A 129 2.33 -4.87 -25.06
N VAL A 130 2.12 -4.28 -26.23
CA VAL A 130 1.07 -4.71 -27.16
C VAL A 130 1.33 -6.13 -27.67
N ALA A 131 2.57 -6.43 -28.09
CA ALA A 131 2.94 -7.74 -28.59
C ALA A 131 2.77 -8.84 -27.54
N SER A 132 3.21 -8.60 -26.30
CA SER A 132 3.06 -9.55 -25.18
C SER A 132 1.59 -9.73 -24.79
N GLY A 133 0.79 -8.66 -24.76
CA GLY A 133 -0.64 -8.74 -24.48
C GLY A 133 -1.41 -9.52 -25.56
N LEU A 134 -1.11 -9.29 -26.84
CA LEU A 134 -1.68 -10.05 -27.95
C LEU A 134 -1.27 -11.53 -27.89
N ALA A 135 0.00 -11.82 -27.62
CA ALA A 135 0.50 -13.18 -27.45
C ALA A 135 -0.22 -13.90 -26.30
N ALA A 136 -0.38 -13.24 -25.15
CA ALA A 136 -1.11 -13.79 -24.00
C ALA A 136 -2.60 -14.06 -24.32
N ALA A 137 -3.27 -13.14 -25.00
CA ALA A 137 -4.65 -13.33 -25.43
C ALA A 137 -4.80 -14.52 -26.39
N LEU A 138 -3.89 -14.64 -27.38
CA LEU A 138 -3.88 -15.76 -28.33
C LEU A 138 -3.58 -17.09 -27.66
N LEU A 139 -2.60 -17.14 -26.75
CA LEU A 139 -2.28 -18.32 -25.95
C LEU A 139 -3.48 -18.73 -25.10
N ARG A 140 -4.19 -17.78 -24.50
CA ARG A 140 -5.41 -18.06 -23.72
C ARG A 140 -6.53 -18.64 -24.56
N LEU A 141 -6.66 -18.23 -25.82
CA LEU A 141 -7.66 -18.78 -26.75
C LEU A 141 -7.30 -20.18 -27.26
N ARG A 142 -6.01 -20.54 -27.29
CA ARG A 142 -5.54 -21.80 -27.88
C ARG A 142 -5.10 -22.86 -26.88
N SER A 143 -4.67 -22.48 -25.68
CA SER A 143 -4.04 -23.37 -24.71
C SER A 143 -4.79 -23.41 -23.38
N GLN A 144 -5.32 -24.60 -23.06
CA GLN A 144 -5.91 -24.87 -21.75
C GLN A 144 -4.86 -24.92 -20.64
N THR A 145 -3.63 -25.34 -20.96
CA THR A 145 -2.50 -25.37 -20.03
C THR A 145 -2.16 -23.96 -19.55
N PHE A 146 -2.13 -22.99 -20.48
CA PHE A 146 -1.89 -21.58 -20.13
C PHE A 146 -3.00 -21.03 -19.23
N ALA A 147 -4.26 -21.36 -19.51
CA ALA A 147 -5.38 -20.98 -18.65
C ALA A 147 -5.27 -21.58 -17.24
N SER A 148 -4.91 -22.87 -17.13
CA SER A 148 -4.68 -23.51 -15.82
C SER A 148 -3.48 -22.93 -15.08
N PHE A 149 -2.41 -22.57 -15.79
CA PHE A 149 -1.25 -21.88 -15.22
C PHE A 149 -1.68 -20.54 -14.62
N ILE A 150 -2.36 -19.67 -15.39
CA ILE A 150 -2.89 -18.39 -14.90
C ILE A 150 -3.78 -18.59 -13.67
N ALA A 151 -4.70 -19.57 -13.71
CA ALA A 151 -5.56 -19.84 -12.57
C ALA A 151 -4.77 -20.23 -11.30
N ALA A 152 -3.66 -20.95 -11.44
CA ALA A 152 -2.79 -21.28 -10.31
C ALA A 152 -2.10 -20.06 -9.70
N LEU A 153 -1.82 -19.01 -10.51
CA LEU A 153 -1.28 -17.75 -10.00
C LEU A 153 -2.25 -16.96 -9.12
N ALA A 154 -3.54 -17.33 -9.06
CA ALA A 154 -4.51 -16.70 -8.16
C ALA A 154 -4.11 -16.79 -6.68
N PHE A 155 -3.25 -17.75 -6.32
CA PHE A 155 -2.70 -17.83 -4.97
C PHE A 155 -1.84 -16.61 -4.60
N ALA A 156 -1.10 -16.01 -5.55
CA ALA A 156 -0.18 -14.92 -5.24
C ALA A 156 -0.88 -13.63 -4.75
N PRO A 157 -1.92 -13.10 -5.43
CA PRO A 157 -2.66 -11.95 -4.92
C PRO A 157 -3.35 -12.22 -3.58
N ALA A 158 -3.86 -13.44 -3.38
CA ALA A 158 -4.49 -13.83 -2.11
C ALA A 158 -3.47 -13.87 -0.96
N LEU A 159 -2.31 -14.49 -1.20
CA LEU A 159 -1.23 -14.53 -0.21
C LEU A 159 -0.74 -13.14 0.13
N LEU A 160 -0.57 -12.25 -0.87
CA LEU A 160 -0.15 -10.88 -0.62
C LEU A 160 -1.21 -10.10 0.16
N ALA A 161 -2.51 -10.27 -0.13
CA ALA A 161 -3.57 -9.62 0.62
C ALA A 161 -3.54 -10.03 2.10
N ILE A 162 -3.38 -11.34 2.37
CA ILE A 162 -3.21 -11.87 3.73
C ILE A 162 -1.95 -11.27 4.36
N TRP A 163 -0.82 -11.27 3.65
CA TRP A 163 0.43 -10.71 4.15
C TRP A 163 0.29 -9.22 4.48
N PHE A 164 -0.38 -8.45 3.62
CA PHE A 164 -0.65 -7.03 3.83
C PHE A 164 -1.52 -6.80 5.07
N ILE A 165 -2.61 -7.55 5.24
CA ILE A 165 -3.55 -7.37 6.37
C ILE A 165 -2.89 -7.72 7.71
N PHE A 166 -2.06 -8.76 7.76
CA PHE A 166 -1.53 -9.27 9.04
C PHE A 166 -0.11 -8.81 9.37
N PHE A 167 0.73 -8.54 8.37
CA PHE A 167 2.16 -8.34 8.55
C PHE A 167 2.68 -6.99 8.03
N SER A 168 1.87 -6.17 7.35
CA SER A 168 2.34 -4.87 6.89
C SER A 168 2.38 -3.82 7.99
N ASN A 169 3.24 -2.82 7.79
CA ASN A 169 3.30 -1.62 8.61
C ASN A 169 1.96 -0.87 8.63
N ALA A 170 1.12 -1.01 7.60
CA ALA A 170 -0.23 -0.43 7.59
C ALA A 170 -1.14 -0.98 8.69
N TYR A 171 -1.02 -2.28 9.02
CA TYR A 171 -1.73 -2.85 10.16
C TYR A 171 -1.08 -2.45 11.50
N ALA A 172 0.26 -2.39 11.55
CA ALA A 172 1.00 -2.00 12.75
C ALA A 172 0.61 -0.59 13.25
N VAL A 173 0.38 0.35 12.32
CA VAL A 173 -0.10 1.72 12.63
C VAL A 173 -1.43 1.73 13.41
N THR A 174 -2.28 0.72 13.21
CA THR A 174 -3.58 0.61 13.91
C THR A 174 -3.49 -0.10 15.26
N LYS A 175 -2.32 -0.64 15.63
CA LYS A 175 -2.13 -1.17 16.99
C LYS A 175 -1.83 0.00 17.91
N GLN A 176 -2.72 0.24 18.86
CA GLN A 176 -2.36 0.96 20.07
C GLN A 176 -1.30 0.13 20.78
N VAL A 177 -0.05 0.59 20.72
CA VAL A 177 1.02 -0.10 21.43
C VAL A 177 0.91 0.31 22.89
N SER A 178 0.47 -0.63 23.72
CA SER A 178 0.60 -0.53 25.17
C SER A 178 2.06 -0.79 25.51
N PHE A 179 2.76 0.25 25.89
CA PHE A 179 4.18 0.20 26.22
C PHE A 179 4.37 -0.07 27.71
N ASP A 180 5.33 -0.94 28.03
CA ASP A 180 5.74 -1.15 29.42
C ASP A 180 6.47 0.10 29.92
N ASP A 181 5.95 0.72 30.99
CA ASP A 181 6.47 1.98 31.53
C ASP A 181 7.79 1.70 32.25
N THR A 182 8.93 1.85 31.56
CA THR A 182 10.20 2.04 32.25
C THR A 182 10.16 3.40 32.96
N LYS A 183 9.74 3.39 34.23
CA LYS A 183 9.55 4.60 35.04
C LYS A 183 10.89 5.14 35.50
N ILE A 184 11.30 6.28 34.95
CA ILE A 184 12.45 7.03 35.47
C ILE A 184 11.93 8.10 36.42
N ALA A 185 12.43 8.07 37.66
CA ALA A 185 12.20 9.12 38.63
C ALA A 185 13.18 10.28 38.37
N VAL A 186 12.65 11.45 38.02
CA VAL A 186 13.46 12.67 37.90
C VAL A 186 13.48 13.38 39.23
N SER A 187 14.67 13.49 39.83
CA SER A 187 14.86 14.05 41.18
C SER A 187 14.48 15.52 41.31
N SER A 188 14.59 16.31 40.23
CA SER A 188 14.29 17.74 40.23
C SER A 188 13.66 18.18 38.90
N PRO A 189 12.34 17.98 38.74
CA PRO A 189 11.67 18.27 37.49
C PRO A 189 11.58 19.78 37.22
N HIS A 190 11.91 20.19 35.98
CA HIS A 190 11.80 21.58 35.50
C HIS A 190 10.81 21.65 34.34
N ARG A 191 10.15 22.78 34.12
CA ARG A 191 9.28 22.95 32.96
C ARG A 191 10.14 23.02 31.69
N ILE A 192 9.88 22.13 30.74
CA ILE A 192 10.60 22.06 29.46
C ILE A 192 9.62 22.42 28.35
N ALA A 193 10.02 23.33 27.47
CA ALA A 193 9.33 23.63 26.23
C ALA A 193 10.28 23.27 25.07
N LEU A 194 9.90 22.27 24.26
CA LEU A 194 10.61 21.93 23.03
C LEU A 194 9.84 22.54 21.86
N ILE A 195 10.50 23.39 21.09
CA ILE A 195 9.93 24.03 19.89
C ILE A 195 10.68 23.48 18.69
N ALA A 196 9.97 22.79 17.80
CA ALA A 196 10.48 22.35 16.51
C ALA A 196 9.78 23.15 15.41
N LEU A 197 10.54 23.86 14.59
CA LEU A 197 10.05 24.67 13.48
C LEU A 197 10.38 23.94 12.17
N ASP A 198 9.36 23.76 11.34
CA ASP A 198 9.53 23.11 10.03
C ASP A 198 10.15 24.09 9.03
N GLU A 199 11.01 23.58 8.16
CA GLU A 199 11.63 24.33 7.06
C GLU A 199 12.26 25.69 7.44
N LEU A 200 12.98 25.74 8.58
CA LEU A 200 13.68 26.95 9.03
C LEU A 200 15.21 26.77 9.04
N PRO A 201 15.91 27.01 7.91
CA PRO A 201 17.36 27.00 7.88
C PRO A 201 17.94 28.10 8.77
N ILE A 202 18.90 27.75 9.64
CA ILE A 202 19.55 28.73 10.54
C ILE A 202 20.16 29.88 9.74
N GLY A 203 20.77 29.61 8.58
CA GLY A 203 21.37 30.65 7.74
C GLY A 203 20.39 31.72 7.26
N SER A 204 19.08 31.45 7.26
CA SER A 204 18.05 32.44 6.92
C SER A 204 17.72 33.38 8.09
N LEU A 205 18.09 33.02 9.32
CA LEU A 205 17.92 33.84 10.52
C LEU A 205 19.11 34.74 10.80
N LEU A 206 20.28 34.45 10.22
CA LEU A 206 21.53 35.11 10.57
C LEU A 206 21.80 36.36 9.72
N ASP A 207 22.36 37.37 10.35
CA ASP A 207 22.95 38.53 9.69
C ASP A 207 24.38 38.25 9.17
N SER A 208 25.02 39.26 8.58
CA SER A 208 26.39 39.14 8.05
C SER A 208 27.45 38.86 9.12
N THR A 209 27.12 39.01 10.41
CA THR A 209 28.02 38.76 11.54
C THR A 209 27.80 37.39 12.17
N GLY A 210 26.77 36.65 11.73
CA GLY A 210 26.45 35.32 12.22
C GLY A 210 25.63 35.31 13.52
N HIS A 211 24.99 36.44 13.85
CA HIS A 211 23.98 36.57 14.91
C HIS A 211 22.58 36.58 14.31
N VAL A 212 21.54 36.34 15.11
CA VAL A 212 20.17 36.46 14.61
C VAL A 212 19.90 37.90 14.21
N ASP A 213 19.41 38.11 12.98
CA ASP A 213 19.05 39.42 12.48
C ASP A 213 17.91 40.02 13.32
N LYS A 214 18.24 41.01 14.15
CA LYS A 214 17.30 41.65 15.08
C LYS A 214 16.27 42.55 14.39
N GLU A 215 16.56 43.02 13.18
CA GLU A 215 15.64 43.89 12.43
C GLU A 215 14.54 43.04 11.80
N LEU A 216 14.89 41.87 11.28
CA LEU A 216 13.95 40.92 10.70
C LEU A 216 13.28 40.01 11.74
N PHE A 217 14.03 39.58 12.77
CA PHE A 217 13.60 38.56 13.72
C PHE A 217 13.81 38.99 15.20
N PRO A 218 13.17 40.09 15.65
CA PRO A 218 13.44 40.70 16.96
C PRO A 218 13.22 39.75 18.16
N ASN A 219 12.20 38.89 18.09
CA ASN A 219 11.91 37.93 19.16
C ASN A 219 12.93 36.78 19.23
N PHE A 220 13.45 36.33 18.09
CA PHE A 220 14.51 35.32 18.06
C PHE A 220 15.85 35.91 18.55
N ALA A 221 16.15 37.16 18.21
CA ALA A 221 17.32 37.86 18.73
C ALA A 221 17.24 38.04 20.26
N ALA A 222 16.06 38.36 20.80
CA ALA A 222 15.84 38.41 22.26
C ALA A 222 16.03 37.03 22.93
N LEU A 223 15.61 35.96 22.25
CA LEU A 223 15.84 34.59 22.72
C LEU A 223 17.33 34.22 22.70
N GLU A 224 18.07 34.57 21.64
CA GLU A 224 19.52 34.36 21.54
C GLU A 224 20.25 35.01 22.73
N GLN A 225 19.90 36.26 23.08
CA GLN A 225 20.56 37.00 24.18
C GLN A 225 20.37 36.37 25.57
N SER A 226 19.32 35.59 25.75
CA SER A 226 18.97 34.95 27.03
C SER A 226 19.20 33.43 27.03
N SER A 227 19.80 32.89 25.97
CA SER A 227 19.97 31.44 25.75
C SER A 227 21.37 31.09 25.28
N THR A 228 21.69 29.79 25.25
CA THR A 228 22.88 29.30 24.56
C THR A 228 22.54 29.01 23.11
N PHE A 229 23.18 29.72 22.17
CA PHE A 229 22.91 29.57 20.74
C PHE A 229 23.99 28.76 20.02
N TYR A 230 23.58 27.64 19.39
CA TYR A 230 24.45 26.74 18.64
C TYR A 230 24.36 27.00 17.14
N ARG A 231 24.97 28.10 16.68
CA ARG A 231 24.89 28.57 15.27
C ARG A 231 25.38 27.59 14.20
N ASN A 232 26.26 26.66 14.58
CA ASN A 232 26.87 25.67 13.68
C ASN A 232 26.26 24.26 13.85
N MET A 233 25.01 24.19 14.29
CA MET A 233 24.27 22.93 14.38
C MET A 233 23.89 22.41 12.98
N SER A 234 23.94 21.09 12.80
CA SER A 234 23.37 20.40 11.64
C SER A 234 22.30 19.41 12.08
N THR A 235 21.29 19.21 11.24
CA THR A 235 20.39 18.05 11.35
C THR A 235 21.09 16.78 10.87
N VAL A 236 20.66 15.63 11.38
CA VAL A 236 21.11 14.29 10.93
C VAL A 236 20.31 13.78 9.73
N ALA A 237 19.19 14.44 9.38
CA ALA A 237 18.38 14.11 8.22
C ALA A 237 17.75 15.36 7.59
N PRO A 238 17.64 15.43 6.25
CA PRO A 238 17.08 16.58 5.55
C PRO A 238 15.54 16.59 5.51
N ILE A 239 14.88 15.53 5.97
CA ILE A 239 13.41 15.41 5.94
C ILE A 239 12.89 15.27 7.38
N THR A 240 11.88 16.06 7.73
CA THR A 240 11.28 16.13 9.08
C THR A 240 10.82 14.77 9.61
N GLN A 241 10.30 13.91 8.71
CA GLN A 241 9.89 12.54 9.04
C GLN A 241 11.03 11.64 9.56
N TRP A 242 12.29 12.00 9.31
CA TRP A 242 13.47 11.26 9.78
C TRP A 242 14.24 12.03 10.86
N ALA A 243 14.26 13.37 10.76
CA ALA A 243 14.97 14.23 11.70
C ALA A 243 14.33 14.22 13.10
N ILE A 244 12.99 14.29 13.19
CA ILE A 244 12.30 14.35 14.49
C ILE A 244 12.46 13.05 15.29
N PRO A 245 12.22 11.84 14.73
CA PRO A 245 12.47 10.61 15.46
C PRO A 245 13.93 10.48 15.91
N ALA A 246 14.89 10.85 15.06
CA ALA A 246 16.31 10.81 15.42
C ALA A 246 16.65 11.76 16.58
N LEU A 247 16.10 12.98 16.57
CA LEU A 247 16.25 13.95 17.66
C LEU A 247 15.68 13.40 18.98
N LEU A 248 14.50 12.78 18.94
CA LEU A 248 13.79 12.31 20.14
C LEU A 248 14.32 10.99 20.70
N THR A 249 15.00 10.17 19.89
CA THR A 249 15.58 8.89 20.30
C THR A 249 17.08 8.94 20.52
N GLY A 250 17.76 9.94 19.95
CA GLY A 250 19.22 9.99 19.90
C GLY A 250 19.85 8.94 18.97
N GLN A 251 19.07 8.31 18.09
CA GLN A 251 19.54 7.30 17.13
C GLN A 251 19.56 7.87 15.71
N TYR A 252 20.53 7.45 14.89
CA TYR A 252 20.54 7.83 13.48
C TYR A 252 19.31 7.29 12.74
N PRO A 253 18.78 8.01 11.73
CA PRO A 253 17.65 7.54 10.95
C PRO A 253 17.93 6.23 10.24
N GLU A 254 16.95 5.33 10.23
CA GLU A 254 16.93 4.11 9.42
C GLU A 254 15.76 4.20 8.43
N GLU A 255 16.01 4.05 7.12
CA GLU A 255 14.96 4.17 6.09
C GLU A 255 13.81 3.15 6.26
N SER A 256 14.07 2.03 6.95
CA SER A 256 13.09 0.98 7.21
C SER A 256 12.13 1.31 8.37
N ARG A 257 12.42 2.33 9.19
CA ARG A 257 11.57 2.74 10.32
C ARG A 257 10.75 3.96 9.96
N LEU A 258 9.46 3.88 10.24
CA LEU A 258 8.54 4.98 10.02
C LEU A 258 8.45 5.84 11.29
N PRO A 259 8.04 7.12 11.19
CA PRO A 259 8.02 8.05 12.33
C PRO A 259 6.86 7.77 13.32
N PHE A 260 6.64 6.50 13.66
CA PHE A 260 5.63 6.07 14.61
C PHE A 260 6.27 5.67 15.94
N THR A 261 5.55 5.88 17.03
CA THR A 261 5.99 5.46 18.38
C THR A 261 6.24 3.96 18.45
N SER A 262 5.56 3.13 17.65
CA SER A 262 5.79 1.68 17.56
C SER A 262 7.20 1.32 17.08
N ASP A 263 7.74 2.13 16.16
CA ASP A 263 9.05 1.90 15.53
C ASP A 263 10.17 2.62 16.29
N HIS A 264 9.79 3.59 17.12
CA HIS A 264 10.67 4.35 18.01
C HIS A 264 10.20 4.25 19.48
N PRO A 265 10.20 3.03 20.06
CA PRO A 265 9.68 2.81 21.40
C PRO A 265 10.51 3.50 22.48
N GLU A 266 11.80 3.78 22.24
CA GLU A 266 12.73 4.35 23.21
C GLU A 266 13.01 5.83 22.90
N SER A 267 12.02 6.69 23.11
CA SER A 267 12.18 8.15 22.96
C SER A 267 12.24 8.86 24.31
N ILE A 268 12.82 10.05 24.33
CA ILE A 268 12.87 10.92 25.51
C ILE A 268 11.48 11.22 26.07
N PHE A 269 10.46 11.31 25.21
CA PHE A 269 9.07 11.46 25.63
C PHE A 269 8.58 10.26 26.43
N ARG A 270 8.90 9.03 26.01
CA ARG A 270 8.56 7.85 26.82
C ARG A 270 9.37 7.78 28.10
N LEU A 271 10.67 8.06 28.03
CA LEU A 271 11.56 8.06 29.20
C LEU A 271 11.04 8.97 30.32
N LEU A 272 10.46 10.10 29.93
CA LEU A 272 9.97 11.15 30.83
C LEU A 272 8.47 11.07 31.14
N SER A 273 7.72 10.16 30.50
CA SER A 273 6.25 10.10 30.59
C SER A 273 5.71 9.84 31.99
N SER A 274 6.47 9.15 32.83
CA SER A 274 6.08 8.87 34.21
C SER A 274 6.16 10.09 35.13
N THR A 275 7.00 11.08 34.79
CA THR A 275 7.23 12.27 35.63
C THR A 275 6.61 13.52 35.03
N TYR A 276 6.57 13.63 33.70
CA TYR A 276 6.09 14.81 32.98
C TYR A 276 4.77 14.54 32.27
N ARG A 277 3.80 15.44 32.48
CA ARG A 277 2.61 15.52 31.63
C ARG A 277 2.99 16.24 30.33
N MET A 278 2.95 15.52 29.23
CA MET A 278 3.17 16.08 27.90
C MET A 278 1.88 16.67 27.33
N ASN A 279 1.98 17.86 26.74
CA ASN A 279 0.91 18.48 25.96
C ASN A 279 1.50 18.74 24.57
N ALA A 280 0.84 18.22 23.53
CA ALA A 280 1.20 18.38 22.13
C ALA A 280 -0.01 18.94 21.37
#